data_AF-A0A6S6TWZ4-F1
#
_entry.id   AF-A0A6S6TWZ4-F1
#
_cell.length_a   1.000
_cell.length_b   1.000
_cell.length_c   1.000
_cell.angle_alpha   90.00
_cell.angle_beta   90.00
_cell.angle_gamma   90.00
#
_symmetry.space_group_name_H-M   'P 1'
#
loop_
_entity.id
_entity.type
_entity.pdbx_description
1 polymer ?
#
loop_
_entity_poly.entity_id
_entity_poly.type
_entity_poly.pdbx_seq_one_letter_code
_entity_poly.pdbx_strand_id
1 'polypeptide(L)' 'MLPLLVLTLNASPDKDEIILYYGNGCAHCAHVEKVLKEHNLEDKFVKKEIYQNLKNAEEFNDVCDENKI' A
#
# COMPACT_ATOMS: atom_id res chain seq x y z
N MET A 1 35.52 5.41 31.86
CA MET A 1 34.20 5.90 31.39
C MET A 1 33.98 5.31 30.01
N LEU A 2 33.16 4.27 29.88
CA LEU A 2 32.79 3.73 28.56
C LEU A 2 31.71 4.63 27.95
N PRO A 3 31.88 5.15 26.72
CA PRO A 3 30.76 5.68 25.98
C PRO A 3 29.89 4.51 25.51
N LEU A 4 28.70 4.52 26.08
CA LEU A 4 27.54 3.70 25.80
C LEU A 4 27.19 3.74 24.30
N LEU A 5 27.47 2.64 23.60
CA LEU A 5 26.50 1.94 22.77
C LEU A 5 25.49 2.83 22.00
N VAL A 6 25.94 3.49 20.92
CA VAL A 6 25.01 3.90 19.86
C VAL A 6 24.93 2.73 18.88
N LEU A 7 24.11 1.72 19.20
CA LEU A 7 23.55 0.86 18.17
C LEU A 7 22.61 1.74 17.33
N THR A 8 23.13 2.30 16.23
CA THR A 8 22.26 2.65 15.11
C THR A 8 21.74 1.33 14.56
N LEU A 9 20.63 0.86 15.13
CA LEU A 9 19.83 -0.17 14.52
C LEU A 9 19.23 0.50 13.26
N ASN A 10 19.91 0.38 12.13
CA ASN A 10 19.27 0.50 10.82
C ASN A 10 18.36 -0.73 10.67
N ALA A 11 17.29 -0.75 11.46
CA ALA A 11 16.13 -1.53 11.13
C ALA A 11 15.40 -0.72 10.06
N SER A 12 15.78 -0.91 8.80
CA SER A 12 14.77 -0.94 7.75
C SER A 12 14.15 -2.33 7.87
N PRO A 13 13.04 -2.53 8.59
CA PRO A 13 12.15 -3.57 8.14
C PRO A 13 11.71 -3.09 6.76
N ASP A 14 12.18 -3.73 5.70
CA ASP A 14 11.31 -3.91 4.54
C ASP A 14 10.05 -4.57 5.09
N LYS A 15 9.14 -3.74 5.60
CA LYS A 15 7.75 -4.11 5.69
C LYS A 15 7.36 -4.12 4.24
N ASP A 16 7.19 -5.30 3.67
CA ASP A 16 6.51 -5.46 2.39
C ASP A 16 5.13 -4.79 2.56
N GLU A 17 5.04 -3.52 2.19
CA GLU A 17 3.81 -2.76 2.27
C GLU A 17 2.86 -3.34 1.24
N ILE A 18 1.72 -3.84 1.68
CA ILE A 18 0.72 -4.37 0.77
C ILE A 18 -0.04 -3.17 0.20
N ILE A 19 0.16 -2.89 -1.08
CA ILE A 19 -0.49 -1.76 -1.76
C ILE A 19 -1.86 -2.21 -2.29
N LEU A 20 -2.89 -1.41 -2.01
CA LEU A 20 -4.22 -1.56 -2.60
C LEU A 20 -4.47 -0.38 -3.55
N TYR A 21 -4.45 -0.65 -4.85
CA TYR A 21 -4.90 0.31 -5.85
C TYR A 21 -6.43 0.29 -5.95
N TYR A 22 -7.06 1.47 -5.89
CA TYR A 22 -8.53 1.59 -5.93
C TYR A 22 -8.98 2.82 -6.72
N GLY A 23 -10.21 2.80 -7.22
CA GLY A 23 -10.82 3.94 -7.91
C GLY A 23 -12.01 4.49 -7.14
N ASN A 24 -12.01 5.79 -6.82
CA ASN A 24 -13.14 6.44 -6.17
C ASN A 24 -14.40 6.36 -7.05
N GLY A 25 -15.49 5.80 -6.51
CA GLY A 25 -16.75 5.62 -7.24
C GLY A 25 -16.79 4.39 -8.16
N CYS A 26 -15.78 3.52 -8.14
CA CYS A 26 -15.82 2.25 -8.85
C CYS A 26 -16.66 1.23 -8.06
N ALA A 27 -17.76 0.75 -8.66
CA ALA A 27 -18.68 -0.19 -8.01
C ALA A 27 -18.00 -1.50 -7.55
N HIS A 28 -16.95 -1.93 -8.26
CA HIS A 28 -16.21 -3.14 -7.90
C HIS A 28 -15.34 -2.95 -6.64
N CYS A 29 -14.80 -1.74 -6.42
CA CYS A 29 -14.01 -1.42 -5.24
C CYS A 29 -14.86 -1.39 -3.96
N ALA A 30 -16.13 -0.99 -4.05
CA ALA A 30 -17.02 -0.89 -2.90
C ALA A 30 -17.21 -2.22 -2.15
N HIS A 31 -17.21 -3.35 -2.88
CA HIS A 31 -17.30 -4.66 -2.24
C HIS A 31 -16.02 -4.99 -1.46
N VAL A 32 -14.85 -4.71 -2.04
CA VAL A 32 -13.55 -4.93 -1.39
C VAL A 32 -13.43 -4.06 -0.14
N GLU A 33 -13.77 -2.78 -0.22
CA GLU A 33 -13.77 -1.87 0.93
C GLU A 33 -14.65 -2.38 2.08
N LYS A 34 -15.84 -2.88 1.75
CA LYS A 34 -16.73 -3.48 2.74
C LYS A 34 -16.08 -4.67 3.46
N VAL A 35 -15.48 -5.59 2.71
CA VAL A 35 -14.78 -6.75 3.27
C VAL A 35 -13.61 -6.32 4.15
N LEU A 36 -12.80 -5.38 3.69
CA LEU A 36 -11.66 -4.87 4.48
C LEU A 36 -12.11 -4.24 5.79
N LYS A 37 -13.23 -3.50 5.77
CA LYS A 37 -13.80 -2.89 6.96
C LYS A 37 -14.41 -3.92 7.91
N GLU A 38 -15.18 -4.89 7.41
CA GLU A 38 -15.81 -5.94 8.21
C GLU A 38 -14.79 -6.78 8.99
N HIS A 39 -13.59 -6.93 8.46
CA HIS A 39 -12.50 -7.70 9.08
C HIS A 39 -11.44 -6.84 9.78
N ASN A 40 -11.62 -5.51 9.88
CA ASN A 40 -10.64 -4.57 10.44
C ASN A 40 -9.25 -4.69 9.79
N LEU A 41 -9.22 -4.86 8.47
CA LEU A 41 -8.00 -5.02 7.67
C LEU A 41 -7.56 -3.72 6.99
N GLU A 42 -8.29 -2.62 7.15
CA GLU A 42 -8.03 -1.37 6.44
C GLU A 42 -6.61 -0.82 6.67
N ASP A 43 -6.07 -0.98 7.87
CA ASP A 43 -4.72 -0.53 8.26
C ASP A 43 -3.61 -1.46 7.79
N LYS A 44 -3.94 -2.59 7.15
CA LYS A 44 -2.95 -3.52 6.58
C LYS A 44 -2.48 -3.10 5.19
N PHE A 45 -3.18 -2.16 4.56
CA PHE A 45 -2.95 -1.78 3.17
C PHE A 45 -2.58 -0.31 3.06
N VAL A 46 -1.58 -0.02 2.23
CA VAL A 46 -1.35 1.33 1.73
C VAL A 46 -2.29 1.55 0.54
N LYS A 47 -3.35 2.33 0.76
CA LYS A 47 -4.37 2.60 -0.25
C LYS A 47 -3.88 3.68 -1.23
N LYS A 48 -3.87 3.39 -2.54
CA LYS A 48 -3.53 4.33 -3.62
C LYS A 48 -4.71 4.50 -4.58
N GLU A 49 -5.27 5.70 -4.61
CA GLU A 49 -6.38 6.04 -5.52
C GLU A 49 -5.83 6.28 -6.94
N ILE A 50 -6.46 5.76 -7.99
CA ILE A 50 -5.92 5.83 -9.37
C ILE A 50 -6.77 6.65 -10.37
N TYR A 51 -8.02 7.03 -10.06
CA TYR A 51 -8.84 7.79 -11.04
C TYR A 51 -8.56 9.29 -11.01
N GLN A 52 -8.21 9.83 -9.84
CA GLN A 52 -8.00 11.26 -9.62
C GLN A 52 -6.53 11.58 -9.29
N ASN A 53 -5.67 10.57 -9.18
CA ASN A 53 -4.24 10.74 -8.98
C ASN A 53 -3.45 10.07 -10.11
N LEU A 54 -3.00 10.90 -11.06
CA LEU A 54 -2.26 10.44 -12.24
C LEU A 54 -0.99 9.66 -11.88
N LYS A 55 -0.25 10.09 -10.86
CA LYS A 55 0.99 9.42 -10.44
C LYS A 55 0.73 7.99 -9.98
N ASN A 56 -0.33 7.78 -9.20
CA ASN A 56 -0.70 6.43 -8.76
C ASN A 56 -1.22 5.57 -9.93
N ALA A 57 -1.87 6.19 -10.92
CA ALA A 57 -2.34 5.48 -12.11
C ALA A 57 -1.16 5.01 -12.98
N GLU A 58 -0.14 5.84 -13.16
CA GLU A 58 1.11 5.47 -13.84
C GLU A 58 1.79 4.30 -13.11
N GLU A 59 1.98 4.41 -11.79
CA GLU A 59 2.55 3.32 -10.99
C GLU A 59 1.73 2.02 -11.08
N PHE A 60 0.40 2.11 -11.07
CA PHE A 60 -0.48 0.96 -11.24
C PHE A 60 -0.30 0.28 -12.61
N ASN A 61 -0.18 1.07 -13.68
CA ASN A 61 0.04 0.53 -15.02
C ASN A 61 1.37 -0.21 -15.11
N ASP A 62 2.45 0.37 -14.57
CA ASP A 62 3.76 -0.27 -14.52
C ASP A 62 3.68 -1.62 -13.79
N VAL A 63 3.00 -1.67 -12.64
CA VAL A 63 2.77 -2.91 -11.89
C VAL A 63 1.98 -3.95 -12.70
N CYS A 64 0.94 -3.54 -13.44
CA CYS A 64 0.16 -4.47 -14.27
C CYS A 64 1.02 -5.04 -15.41
N ASP A 65 1.81 -4.21 -16.07
CA ASP A 65 2.69 -4.61 -17.16
C ASP A 65 3.76 -5.60 -16.68
N GLU A 66 4.39 -5.33 -15.54
CA GLU A 66 5.40 -6.21 -14.93
C GLU A 66 4.83 -7.56 -14.53
N ASN A 67 3.61 -7.58 -13.97
CA ASN A 67 2.95 -8.79 -13.48
C ASN A 67 2.10 -9.50 -14.55
N LYS A 68 1.99 -8.92 -15.76
CA LYS A 68 1.20 -9.44 -16.90
C LYS A 68 -0.28 -9.63 -16.55
N ILE A 69 -0.87 -8.64 -15.87
CA ILE A 69 -2.28 -8.61 -15.43
C ILE A 69 -3.11 -7.79 -16.40
#